data_AF-A0AAV0NLG1-F1
#
_entry.id   AF-A0AAV0NLG1-F1
#
_cell.length_a   1.000
_cell.length_b   1.000
_cell.length_c   1.000
_cell.angle_alpha   90.00
_cell.angle_beta   90.00
_cell.angle_gamma   90.00
#
_symmetry.space_group_name_H-M   'P 1'
#
loop_
_entity.id
_entity.type
_entity.pdbx_description
1 polymer ?
#
loop_
_entity_poly.entity_id
_entity_poly.type
_entity_poly.pdbx_seq_one_letter_code
_entity_poly.pdbx_strand_id
1 'polypeptide(L)'
;VVVSSKFPSPISLCSLPSSSSPKFFPRISSSSTARQSAMAPKSDSPEAIVLKFVNQQNRPLNSQIVADSLQKDNLKKTAVQKALDTLVDTGKISFKEYGKQKIYIARQDQFEIPNAEELAQIKDDNAMLQQKLGEQKKATAEVEAEIKALKSNLTLDEIRVEEAVLKKEVKEMEEKLLKMRGGAALVKPEERKAVAEMFNDRLSQWRKRKRMFKDLWDAITENSPKDLKEFKEELGIEYDEDVGVSLQSFSDLQQPANKRLRSK
;
A
#
# COMPACT_ATOMS: atom_id res chain seq x y z
N VAL A 1 34.86 32.58 -19.17
CA VAL A 1 35.87 33.04 -18.19
C VAL A 1 35.65 32.26 -16.90
N VAL A 2 36.73 31.70 -16.39
CA VAL A 2 36.83 30.64 -15.37
C VAL A 2 36.19 31.05 -14.03
N VAL A 3 35.36 30.18 -13.44
CA VAL A 3 34.94 30.27 -12.03
C VAL A 3 35.40 28.98 -11.34
N SER A 4 36.65 28.98 -10.88
CA SER A 4 37.03 29.03 -9.46
C SER A 4 36.41 27.94 -8.58
N SER A 5 37.26 26.95 -8.34
CA SER A 5 37.28 25.95 -7.28
C SER A 5 37.02 26.52 -5.88
N LYS A 6 36.15 25.86 -5.11
CA LYS A 6 36.29 25.73 -3.65
C LYS A 6 35.46 24.55 -3.12
N PHE A 7 36.13 23.44 -2.92
CA PHE A 7 35.68 22.37 -2.01
C PHE A 7 35.88 22.84 -0.56
N PRO A 8 34.94 22.57 0.36
CA PRO A 8 35.24 22.48 1.78
C PRO A 8 35.45 21.02 2.21
N SER A 9 36.49 20.84 3.02
CA SER A 9 36.98 19.61 3.65
C SER A 9 36.03 19.05 4.72
N PRO A 10 36.25 17.81 5.22
CA PRO A 10 35.31 17.07 6.04
C PRO A 10 35.28 17.58 7.48
N ILE A 11 34.07 17.75 8.02
CA ILE A 11 33.88 18.08 9.43
C ILE A 11 34.15 16.84 10.28
N SER A 12 35.08 17.04 11.21
CA SER A 12 35.56 16.13 12.23
C SER A 12 34.42 15.58 13.12
N LEU A 13 34.50 14.28 13.39
CA LEU A 13 33.72 13.55 14.40
C LEU A 13 33.96 14.18 15.79
N CYS A 14 32.95 14.88 16.31
CA CYS A 14 32.91 15.29 17.70
C CYS A 14 32.25 14.20 18.54
N SER A 15 33.03 13.67 19.47
CA SER A 15 32.70 12.69 20.50
C SER A 15 31.45 13.07 21.31
N LEU A 16 30.49 12.15 21.40
CA LEU A 16 29.36 12.22 22.33
C LEU A 16 29.82 11.78 23.74
N PRO A 17 29.54 12.55 24.81
CA PRO A 17 29.76 12.07 26.16
C PRO A 17 28.66 11.09 26.57
N SER A 18 29.11 9.93 27.03
CA SER A 18 28.39 9.03 27.93
C SER A 18 27.94 9.79 29.18
N SER A 19 26.64 9.81 29.48
CA SER A 19 26.17 9.84 30.87
C SER A 19 24.68 9.53 31.05
N SER A 20 24.45 8.61 31.97
CA SER A 20 23.41 8.64 33.01
C SER A 20 22.05 8.01 32.71
N SER A 21 21.88 6.86 33.37
CA SER A 21 20.70 6.03 33.59
C SER A 21 19.43 6.80 33.98
N PRO A 22 18.23 6.26 33.65
CA PRO A 22 16.96 6.81 34.13
C PRO A 22 16.79 6.54 35.63
N LYS A 23 16.61 7.63 36.38
CA LYS A 23 16.30 7.61 37.82
C LYS A 23 14.89 7.07 38.02
N PHE A 24 14.82 5.93 38.69
CA PHE A 24 13.61 5.30 39.22
C PHE A 24 13.01 6.21 40.29
N PHE A 25 11.80 6.73 40.08
CA PHE A 25 11.08 7.48 41.10
C PHE A 25 10.57 6.52 42.19
N PRO A 26 10.87 6.77 43.49
CA PRO A 26 10.38 5.92 44.55
C PRO A 26 8.88 6.16 44.79
N ARG A 27 8.14 5.05 44.80
CA ARG A 27 6.76 4.97 45.26
C ARG A 27 6.73 5.31 46.75
N ILE A 28 6.06 6.40 47.10
CA ILE A 28 5.76 6.77 48.48
C ILE A 28 4.84 5.67 49.05
N SER A 29 5.37 4.83 49.93
CA SER A 29 4.59 3.94 50.79
C SER A 29 4.65 4.47 52.21
N SER A 30 3.56 5.08 52.67
CA SER A 30 3.34 5.44 54.07
C SER A 30 3.23 4.18 54.92
N SER A 31 4.13 4.07 55.90
CA SER A 31 4.05 3.12 57.01
C SER A 31 2.88 3.46 57.93
N SER A 32 2.00 2.50 58.21
CA SER A 32 1.14 2.53 59.39
C SER A 32 1.07 1.15 60.02
N THR A 33 1.50 1.13 61.28
CA THR A 33 1.55 0.02 62.23
C THR A 33 0.17 -0.57 62.52
N ALA A 34 0.18 -1.87 62.81
CA ALA A 34 -0.94 -2.77 63.05
C ALA A 34 -1.94 -2.34 64.13
N ARG A 35 -3.24 -2.57 63.85
CA ARG A 35 -4.21 -3.17 64.80
C ARG A 35 -5.14 -4.11 64.05
N GLN A 36 -5.19 -5.36 64.51
CA GLN A 36 -6.04 -6.45 64.00
C GLN A 36 -7.50 -6.24 64.39
N SER A 37 -8.43 -6.51 63.48
CA SER A 37 -9.48 -7.54 63.68
C SER A 37 -10.44 -7.66 62.48
N ALA A 38 -10.78 -8.92 62.19
CA ALA A 38 -12.02 -9.42 61.60
C ALA A 38 -12.26 -9.39 60.06
N MET A 39 -12.10 -10.59 59.49
CA MET A 39 -12.94 -11.23 58.46
C MET A 39 -12.90 -10.71 57.01
N ALA A 40 -12.11 -11.39 56.18
CA ALA A 40 -12.36 -11.50 54.74
C ALA A 40 -13.51 -12.49 54.46
N PRO A 41 -14.51 -12.16 53.62
CA PRO A 41 -15.30 -13.16 52.90
C PRO A 41 -14.63 -13.40 51.53
N LYS A 42 -14.12 -14.60 51.25
CA LYS A 42 -14.81 -15.70 50.55
C LYS A 42 -15.56 -15.21 49.31
N SER A 43 -15.13 -15.69 48.12
CA SER A 43 -15.82 -15.70 46.81
C SER A 43 -17.02 -14.76 46.73
N ASP A 44 -16.90 -13.63 46.04
CA ASP A 44 -17.92 -12.56 45.97
C ASP A 44 -19.35 -13.14 46.00
N SER A 45 -19.99 -13.11 47.16
CA SER A 45 -21.37 -13.57 47.35
C SER A 45 -22.27 -12.81 46.35
N PRO A 46 -23.32 -13.43 45.78
CA PRO A 46 -24.28 -12.73 44.92
C PRO A 46 -24.77 -11.40 45.55
N GLU A 47 -24.90 -11.34 46.87
CA GLU A 47 -25.26 -10.13 47.62
C GLU A 47 -24.16 -9.06 47.57
N ALA A 48 -22.89 -9.45 47.66
CA ALA A 48 -21.77 -8.53 47.61
C ALA A 48 -21.61 -7.91 46.21
N ILE A 49 -21.81 -8.71 45.16
CA ILE A 49 -21.79 -8.25 43.76
C ILE A 49 -22.93 -7.26 43.51
N VAL A 50 -24.15 -7.63 43.92
CA VAL A 50 -25.33 -6.77 43.78
C VAL A 50 -25.16 -5.47 44.56
N LEU A 51 -24.64 -5.52 45.79
CA LEU A 51 -24.39 -4.32 46.60
C LEU A 51 -23.34 -3.40 45.95
N LYS A 52 -22.22 -3.95 45.47
CA LYS A 52 -21.19 -3.18 44.75
C LYS A 52 -21.79 -2.48 43.53
N PHE A 53 -22.61 -3.18 42.75
CA PHE A 53 -23.26 -2.63 41.56
C PHE A 53 -24.26 -1.52 41.92
N VAL A 54 -25.14 -1.75 42.90
CA VAL A 54 -26.15 -0.75 43.32
C VAL A 54 -25.47 0.52 43.86
N ASN A 55 -24.39 0.37 44.63
CA ASN A 55 -23.62 1.51 45.15
C ASN A 55 -22.85 2.26 44.04
N GLN A 56 -22.29 1.55 43.06
CA GLN A 56 -21.59 2.18 41.93
C GLN A 56 -22.54 2.96 41.02
N GLN A 57 -23.74 2.44 40.78
CA GLN A 57 -24.70 3.11 39.91
C GLN A 57 -25.42 4.26 40.63
N ASN A 58 -25.55 4.20 41.96
CA ASN A 58 -26.19 5.19 42.84
C ASN A 58 -27.43 5.88 42.24
N ARG A 59 -28.27 5.09 41.57
CA ARG A 59 -29.52 5.53 40.93
C ARG A 59 -30.66 4.58 41.29
N PRO A 60 -31.93 4.97 41.13
CA PRO A 60 -33.06 4.06 41.32
C PRO A 60 -33.01 2.90 40.31
N LEU A 61 -33.04 1.66 40.81
CA LEU A 61 -32.92 0.46 40.00
C LEU A 61 -34.10 -0.48 40.23
N ASN A 62 -34.50 -1.19 39.17
CA ASN A 62 -35.48 -2.28 39.25
C ASN A 62 -34.73 -3.63 39.21
N SER A 63 -35.31 -4.68 39.80
CA SER A 63 -34.75 -6.04 39.83
C SER A 63 -34.41 -6.57 38.43
N GLN A 64 -35.18 -6.22 37.40
CA GLN A 64 -34.89 -6.58 36.01
C GLN A 64 -33.62 -5.89 35.48
N ILE A 65 -33.46 -4.58 35.71
CA ILE A 65 -32.30 -3.81 35.23
C ILE A 65 -31.01 -4.28 35.90
N VAL A 66 -31.10 -4.61 37.19
CA VAL A 66 -29.98 -5.19 37.95
C VAL A 66 -29.64 -6.57 37.40
N ALA A 67 -30.64 -7.43 37.16
CA ALA A 67 -30.42 -8.74 36.57
C ALA A 67 -29.78 -8.66 35.18
N ASP A 68 -30.21 -7.72 34.34
CA ASP A 68 -29.69 -7.52 32.98
C ASP A 68 -28.25 -6.98 32.99
N SER A 69 -27.92 -6.10 33.92
CA SER A 69 -26.56 -5.57 34.06
C SER A 69 -25.57 -6.58 34.66
N LEU A 70 -26.06 -7.44 35.56
CA LEU A 70 -25.28 -8.49 36.23
C LEU A 70 -25.32 -9.84 35.50
N GLN A 71 -25.83 -9.91 34.26
CA GLN A 71 -25.75 -11.11 33.43
C GLN A 71 -24.29 -11.54 33.20
N LYS A 72 -23.36 -10.57 33.17
CA LYS A 72 -21.91 -10.81 33.03
C LYS A 72 -21.32 -11.57 34.22
N ASP A 73 -21.95 -11.46 35.40
CA ASP A 73 -21.51 -12.10 36.64
C ASP A 73 -22.22 -13.45 36.89
N ASN A 74 -22.89 -14.00 35.86
CA ASN A 74 -23.62 -15.28 35.91
C ASN A 74 -24.76 -15.33 36.95
N LEU A 75 -25.32 -14.19 37.35
CA LEU A 75 -26.44 -14.13 38.30
C LEU A 75 -27.79 -14.21 37.57
N LYS A 76 -28.60 -15.23 37.92
CA LYS A 76 -29.98 -15.36 37.41
C LYS A 76 -30.90 -14.37 38.11
N LYS A 77 -31.95 -13.89 37.42
CA LYS A 77 -32.94 -12.93 37.95
C LYS A 77 -33.49 -13.28 39.33
N THR A 78 -33.79 -14.55 39.58
CA THR A 78 -34.31 -15.02 40.88
C THR A 78 -33.26 -14.91 42.00
N ALA A 79 -31.98 -15.14 41.70
CA ALA A 79 -30.89 -14.98 42.64
C ALA A 79 -30.62 -13.49 42.94
N VAL A 80 -30.69 -12.63 41.92
CA VAL A 80 -30.56 -11.17 42.07
C VAL A 80 -31.69 -10.60 42.90
N GLN A 81 -32.93 -11.03 42.67
CA GLN A 81 -34.08 -10.56 43.45
C GLN A 81 -33.98 -10.98 44.92
N LYS A 82 -33.60 -12.24 45.19
CA LYS A 82 -33.33 -12.70 46.57
C LYS A 82 -32.23 -11.90 47.24
N ALA A 83 -31.11 -11.66 46.53
CA ALA A 83 -30.01 -10.87 47.05
C ALA A 83 -30.43 -9.42 47.34
N LEU A 84 -31.24 -8.79 46.48
CA LEU A 84 -31.78 -7.44 46.71
C LEU A 84 -32.69 -7.40 47.93
N ASP A 85 -33.57 -8.38 48.10
CA ASP A 85 -34.47 -8.46 49.26
C ASP A 85 -33.66 -8.70 50.56
N THR A 86 -32.63 -9.57 50.55
CA THR A 86 -31.72 -9.74 51.69
C THR A 86 -30.90 -8.48 52.00
N LEU A 87 -30.51 -7.69 50.99
CA LEU A 87 -29.82 -6.41 51.18
C LEU A 87 -30.74 -5.32 51.73
N VAL A 88 -32.04 -5.42 51.47
CA VAL A 88 -33.08 -4.61 52.10
C VAL A 88 -33.25 -5.02 53.57
N ASP A 89 -33.35 -6.32 53.86
CA ASP A 89 -33.51 -6.83 55.22
C ASP A 89 -32.32 -6.49 56.12
N THR A 90 -31.10 -6.55 55.57
CA THR A 90 -29.88 -6.10 56.25
C THR A 90 -29.74 -4.59 56.36
N GLY A 91 -30.69 -3.82 55.80
CA GLY A 91 -30.75 -2.37 55.89
C GLY A 91 -29.67 -1.64 55.10
N LYS A 92 -29.03 -2.32 54.12
CA LYS A 92 -27.99 -1.73 53.26
C LYS A 92 -28.57 -1.02 52.04
N ILE A 93 -29.73 -1.46 51.58
CA ILE A 93 -30.48 -0.89 50.45
C ILE A 93 -31.88 -0.52 50.95
N SER A 94 -32.44 0.57 50.44
CA SER A 94 -33.83 0.93 50.66
C SER A 94 -34.66 0.52 49.45
N PHE A 95 -35.88 0.04 49.68
CA PHE A 95 -36.84 -0.21 48.60
C PHE A 95 -38.07 0.68 48.74
N LYS A 96 -38.69 0.99 47.60
CA LYS A 96 -40.01 1.60 47.53
C LYS A 96 -40.86 0.81 46.55
N GLU A 97 -42.04 0.41 47.01
CA GLU A 97 -42.99 -0.33 46.20
C GLU A 97 -43.95 0.63 45.51
N TYR A 98 -44.08 0.45 44.20
CA TYR A 98 -45.03 1.17 43.35
C TYR A 98 -45.94 0.15 42.67
N GLY A 99 -47.07 -0.17 43.32
CA GLY A 99 -48.03 -1.15 42.84
C GLY A 99 -47.42 -2.55 42.73
N LYS A 100 -47.18 -3.03 41.51
CA LYS A 100 -46.59 -4.36 41.24
C LYS A 100 -45.07 -4.35 41.10
N GLN A 101 -44.43 -3.18 41.12
CA GLN A 101 -42.99 -3.04 40.88
C GLN A 101 -42.27 -2.54 42.14
N LYS A 102 -41.07 -3.09 42.40
CA LYS A 102 -40.18 -2.67 43.49
C LYS A 102 -38.99 -1.92 42.92
N ILE A 103 -38.71 -0.74 43.47
CA ILE A 103 -37.54 0.07 43.13
C ILE A 103 -36.58 0.02 44.30
N TYR A 104 -35.32 -0.32 44.03
CA TYR A 104 -34.24 -0.46 44.99
C TYR A 104 -33.26 0.71 44.82
N ILE A 105 -32.83 1.31 45.93
CA ILE A 105 -31.92 2.46 45.98
C ILE A 105 -30.89 2.22 47.09
N ALA A 106 -29.60 2.46 46.81
CA ALA A 106 -28.57 2.51 47.84
C ALA A 106 -28.93 3.54 48.91
N ARG A 107 -28.71 3.21 50.18
CA ARG A 107 -28.92 4.19 51.26
C ARG A 107 -27.85 5.27 51.20
N GLN A 108 -28.29 6.52 51.10
CA GLN A 108 -27.38 7.66 51.04
C GLN A 108 -26.74 7.99 52.39
N ASP A 109 -27.34 7.55 53.50
CA ASP A 109 -26.81 7.72 54.86
C ASP A 109 -25.43 7.06 55.07
N GLN A 110 -25.01 6.18 54.15
CA GLN A 110 -23.70 5.53 54.17
C GLN A 110 -22.59 6.42 53.60
N PHE A 111 -22.91 7.54 52.97
CA PHE A 111 -21.95 8.48 52.41
C PHE A 111 -21.76 9.67 53.34
N GLU A 112 -20.51 10.05 53.58
CA GLU A 112 -20.16 11.28 54.28
C GLU A 112 -20.59 12.47 53.43
N ILE A 113 -21.37 13.38 54.02
CA ILE A 113 -21.77 14.63 53.38
C ILE A 113 -20.62 15.61 53.60
N PRO A 114 -19.90 16.02 52.53
CA PRO A 114 -18.77 16.93 52.68
C PRO A 114 -19.21 18.26 53.28
N ASN A 115 -18.36 18.86 54.12
CA ASN A 115 -18.56 20.21 54.61
C ASN A 115 -18.44 21.23 53.45
N ALA A 116 -18.95 22.45 53.63
CA ALA A 116 -18.91 23.51 52.61
C ALA A 116 -17.48 23.82 52.12
N GLU A 117 -16.49 23.76 53.02
CA GLU A 117 -15.07 23.96 52.70
C GLU A 117 -14.48 22.80 51.90
N GLU A 118 -14.78 21.56 52.27
CA GLU A 118 -14.34 20.36 51.55
C GLU A 118 -14.97 20.31 50.15
N LEU A 119 -16.24 20.72 50.03
CA LEU A 119 -16.92 20.82 48.74
C LEU A 119 -16.26 21.87 47.83
N ALA A 120 -15.79 22.99 48.39
CA ALA A 120 -15.04 24.00 47.64
C ALA A 120 -13.69 23.44 47.17
N GLN A 121 -12.94 22.76 48.05
CA GLN A 121 -11.67 22.12 47.70
C GLN A 121 -11.83 21.08 46.58
N ILE A 122 -12.85 20.22 46.67
CA ILE A 122 -13.16 19.22 45.64
C ILE A 122 -13.51 19.88 44.30
N LYS A 123 -14.18 21.04 44.31
CA LYS A 123 -14.48 21.78 43.08
C LYS A 123 -13.22 22.36 42.46
N ASP A 124 -12.34 22.94 43.26
CA ASP A 124 -11.07 23.49 42.81
C ASP A 124 -10.15 22.40 42.25
N ASP A 125 -10.05 21.26 42.95
CA ASP A 125 -9.30 20.09 42.48
C ASP A 125 -9.86 19.53 41.17
N ASN A 126 -11.18 19.45 41.04
CA ASN A 126 -11.81 19.04 39.77
C ASN A 126 -11.51 20.02 38.64
N ALA A 127 -11.55 21.33 38.90
CA ALA A 127 -11.20 22.34 37.90
C ALA A 127 -9.74 22.22 37.47
N MET A 128 -8.82 22.05 38.42
CA MET A 128 -7.39 21.82 38.14
C MET A 128 -7.17 20.53 37.34
N LEU A 129 -7.83 19.43 37.71
CA LEU A 129 -7.72 18.15 37.01
C LEU A 129 -8.27 18.24 35.59
N GLN A 130 -9.40 18.93 35.38
CA GLN A 130 -9.95 19.18 34.05
C GLN A 130 -9.00 20.00 33.19
N GLN A 131 -8.35 21.02 33.77
CA GLN A 131 -7.34 21.81 33.07
C GLN A 131 -6.14 20.93 32.65
N LYS A 132 -5.56 20.17 33.59
CA LYS A 132 -4.43 19.26 33.31
C LYS A 132 -4.79 18.22 32.25
N LEU A 133 -6.02 17.69 32.29
CA LEU A 133 -6.53 16.75 31.30
C LEU A 133 -6.64 17.41 29.92
N GLY A 134 -7.08 18.66 29.85
CA GLY A 134 -7.09 19.45 28.61
C GLY A 134 -5.68 19.68 28.04
N GLU A 135 -4.72 20.03 28.89
CA GLU A 135 -3.31 20.22 28.51
C GLU A 135 -2.67 18.92 28.00
N GLN A 136 -2.86 17.81 28.73
CA GLN A 136 -2.34 16.51 28.30
C GLN A 136 -2.95 16.04 26.98
N LYS A 137 -4.27 16.23 26.79
CA LYS A 137 -4.92 15.90 25.51
C LYS A 137 -4.35 16.70 24.34
N LYS A 138 -4.04 17.98 24.54
CA LYS A 138 -3.40 18.81 23.51
C LYS A 138 -1.99 18.30 23.19
N ALA A 139 -1.17 18.04 24.21
CA ALA A 139 0.17 17.51 24.02
C ALA A 139 0.16 16.14 23.30
N THR A 140 -0.78 15.26 23.64
CA THR A 140 -0.95 13.98 22.93
C THR A 140 -1.35 14.20 21.47
N ALA A 141 -2.28 15.11 21.19
CA ALA A 141 -2.71 15.41 19.83
C ALA A 141 -1.57 16.00 18.97
N GLU A 142 -0.72 16.84 19.55
CA GLU A 142 0.47 17.40 18.88
C GLU A 142 1.47 16.29 18.52
N VAL A 143 1.83 15.43 19.48
CA VAL A 143 2.75 14.30 19.25
C VAL A 143 2.16 13.30 18.25
N GLU A 144 0.85 13.03 18.30
CA GLU A 144 0.18 12.17 17.32
C GLU A 144 0.22 12.77 15.90
N ALA A 145 0.06 14.09 15.78
CA ALA A 145 0.18 14.79 14.51
C ALA A 145 1.60 14.70 13.94
N GLU A 146 2.63 14.87 14.77
CA GLU A 146 4.03 14.70 14.39
C GLU A 146 4.32 13.26 13.95
N ILE A 147 3.85 12.26 14.70
CA ILE A 147 3.99 10.85 14.33
C ILE A 147 3.32 10.58 12.99
N LYS A 148 2.12 11.12 12.76
CA LYS A 148 1.39 10.96 11.49
C LYS A 148 2.15 11.62 10.33
N ALA A 149 2.71 12.80 10.55
CA ALA A 149 3.54 13.48 9.54
C ALA A 149 4.80 12.67 9.22
N LEU A 150 5.50 12.15 10.22
CA LEU A 150 6.68 11.30 10.03
C LEU A 150 6.34 9.99 9.32
N LYS A 151 5.24 9.32 9.70
CA LYS A 151 4.76 8.09 9.06
C LYS A 151 4.22 8.27 7.65
N SER A 152 3.92 9.50 7.23
CA SER A 152 3.51 9.77 5.85
C SER A 152 4.68 9.65 4.86
N ASN A 153 5.91 9.62 5.37
CA ASN A 153 7.12 9.33 4.61
C ASN A 153 7.53 7.88 4.84
N LEU A 154 8.09 7.25 3.79
CA LEU A 154 8.69 5.92 3.92
C LEU A 154 9.84 5.96 4.94
N THR A 155 9.96 4.90 5.73
CA THR A 155 11.10 4.73 6.62
C THR A 155 12.38 4.53 5.82
N LEU A 156 13.54 4.88 6.40
CA LEU A 156 14.84 4.71 5.72
C LEU A 156 15.08 3.27 5.23
N ASP A 157 14.60 2.28 5.98
CA ASP A 157 14.74 0.87 5.61
C ASP A 157 13.85 0.51 4.42
N GLU A 158 12.61 1.00 4.38
CA GLU A 158 11.72 0.84 3.23
C GLU A 158 12.28 1.55 1.98
N ILE A 159 12.82 2.76 2.13
CA ILE A 159 13.48 3.49 1.02
C ILE A 159 14.63 2.68 0.44
N ARG A 160 15.46 2.04 1.30
CA ARG A 160 16.58 1.21 0.84
C ARG A 160 16.11 -0.03 0.08
N VAL A 161 15.01 -0.64 0.50
CA VAL A 161 14.42 -1.78 -0.20
C VAL A 161 13.90 -1.35 -1.57
N GLU A 162 13.12 -0.26 -1.64
CA GLU A 162 12.62 0.27 -2.91
C GLU A 162 13.76 0.70 -3.84
N GLU A 163 14.80 1.36 -3.31
CA GLU A 163 15.98 1.75 -4.08
C GLU A 163 16.68 0.53 -4.70
N ALA A 164 16.79 -0.57 -3.95
CA ALA A 164 17.39 -1.81 -4.47
C ALA A 164 16.54 -2.44 -5.58
N VAL A 165 15.21 -2.43 -5.45
CA VAL A 165 14.28 -2.92 -6.48
C VAL A 165 14.39 -2.06 -7.74
N LEU A 166 14.26 -0.73 -7.61
CA LEU A 166 14.33 0.20 -8.75
C LEU A 166 15.68 0.11 -9.47
N LYS A 167 16.80 0.01 -8.73
CA LYS A 167 18.12 -0.18 -9.34
C LYS A 167 18.22 -1.47 -10.13
N LYS A 168 17.56 -2.54 -9.69
CA LYS A 168 17.51 -3.81 -10.43
C LYS A 168 16.69 -3.66 -11.70
N GLU A 169 15.52 -3.04 -11.62
CA GLU A 169 14.65 -2.80 -12.79
C GLU A 169 15.33 -1.91 -13.84
N VAL A 170 16.01 -0.84 -13.40
CA VAL A 170 16.79 0.02 -14.29
C VAL A 170 17.84 -0.80 -15.04
N LYS A 171 18.61 -1.63 -14.34
CA LYS A 171 19.62 -2.49 -14.98
C LYS A 171 18.99 -3.45 -15.99
N GLU A 172 17.88 -4.10 -15.64
CA GLU A 172 17.18 -5.01 -16.55
C GLU A 172 16.65 -4.28 -17.80
N MET A 173 16.15 -3.06 -17.65
CA MET A 173 15.67 -2.24 -18.76
C MET A 173 16.82 -1.71 -19.64
N GLU A 174 17.95 -1.32 -19.04
CA GLU A 174 19.16 -0.94 -19.75
C GLU A 174 19.74 -2.12 -20.55
N GLU A 175 19.76 -3.33 -19.99
CA GLU A 175 20.17 -4.53 -20.71
C GLU A 175 19.23 -4.86 -21.88
N LYS A 176 17.91 -4.71 -21.69
CA LYS A 176 16.93 -4.86 -22.78
C LYS A 176 17.17 -3.82 -23.88
N LEU A 177 17.40 -2.56 -23.51
CA LEU A 177 17.71 -1.49 -24.46
C LEU A 177 19.02 -1.74 -25.20
N LEU A 178 20.06 -2.23 -24.52
CA LEU A 178 21.35 -2.55 -25.14
C LEU A 178 21.19 -3.70 -26.15
N LYS A 179 20.41 -4.73 -25.83
CA LYS A 179 20.07 -5.82 -26.75
C LYS A 179 19.31 -5.30 -27.99
N MET A 180 18.35 -4.40 -27.80
CA MET A 180 17.57 -3.81 -28.90
C MET A 180 18.38 -2.83 -29.76
N ARG A 181 19.28 -2.04 -29.15
CA ARG A 181 20.16 -1.11 -29.87
C ARG A 181 21.31 -1.83 -30.58
N GLY A 182 21.81 -2.93 -30.00
CA GLY A 182 22.93 -3.71 -30.52
C GLY A 182 22.58 -4.63 -31.68
N GLY A 183 21.29 -4.86 -31.97
CA GLY A 183 20.91 -5.83 -32.99
C GLY A 183 19.51 -5.64 -33.57
N ALA A 184 19.50 -5.34 -34.88
CA ALA A 184 18.42 -5.45 -35.84
C ALA A 184 17.38 -4.32 -35.84
N ALA A 185 17.34 -3.59 -36.97
CA ALA A 185 16.18 -2.84 -37.40
C ALA A 185 14.93 -3.72 -37.23
N LEU A 186 14.02 -3.28 -36.36
CA LEU A 186 12.76 -3.94 -36.07
C LEU A 186 11.78 -3.69 -37.23
N VAL A 187 12.20 -4.04 -38.46
CA VAL A 187 11.33 -3.97 -39.64
C VAL A 187 10.14 -4.86 -39.34
N LYS A 188 8.95 -4.27 -39.32
CA LYS A 188 7.73 -5.02 -39.04
C LYS A 188 7.61 -6.16 -40.06
N PRO A 189 7.13 -7.33 -39.65
CA PRO A 189 6.97 -8.46 -40.57
C PRO A 189 6.07 -8.09 -41.77
N GLU A 190 5.10 -7.20 -41.54
CA GLU A 190 4.21 -6.65 -42.57
C GLU A 190 4.96 -5.78 -43.58
N GLU A 191 5.78 -4.84 -43.11
CA GLU A 191 6.60 -3.97 -43.99
C GLU A 191 7.59 -4.81 -44.80
N ARG A 192 8.22 -5.82 -44.16
CA ARG A 192 9.11 -6.76 -44.85
C ARG A 192 8.38 -7.56 -45.93
N LYS A 193 7.14 -8.00 -45.66
CA LYS A 193 6.31 -8.75 -46.61
C LYS A 193 5.87 -7.86 -47.78
N ALA A 194 5.42 -6.64 -47.51
CA ALA A 194 5.01 -5.69 -48.53
C ALA A 194 6.17 -5.34 -49.49
N VAL A 195 7.36 -5.08 -48.96
CA VAL A 195 8.56 -4.82 -49.78
C VAL A 195 8.92 -6.06 -50.62
N ALA A 196 8.81 -7.26 -50.06
CA ALA A 196 9.06 -8.50 -50.80
C ALA A 196 8.04 -8.74 -51.93
N GLU A 197 6.75 -8.50 -51.68
CA GLU A 197 5.70 -8.59 -52.70
C GLU A 197 5.91 -7.57 -53.81
N MET A 198 6.18 -6.31 -53.47
CA MET A 198 6.52 -5.26 -54.44
C MET A 198 7.73 -5.65 -55.30
N PHE A 199 8.78 -6.18 -54.69
CA PHE A 199 9.98 -6.63 -55.41
C PHE A 199 9.65 -7.78 -56.39
N ASN A 200 8.86 -8.76 -55.94
CA ASN A 200 8.44 -9.89 -56.78
C ASN A 200 7.57 -9.45 -57.97
N ASP A 201 6.64 -8.52 -57.73
CA ASP A 201 5.76 -7.99 -58.78
C ASP A 201 6.55 -7.24 -59.83
N ARG A 202 7.52 -6.42 -59.43
CA ARG A 202 8.41 -5.69 -60.35
C ARG A 202 9.25 -6.64 -61.19
N LEU A 203 9.81 -7.69 -60.60
CA LEU A 203 10.53 -8.74 -61.34
C LEU A 203 9.63 -9.50 -62.32
N SER A 204 8.40 -9.84 -61.91
CA SER A 204 7.41 -10.49 -62.77
C SER A 204 7.06 -9.61 -63.99
N GLN A 205 6.83 -8.32 -63.76
CA GLN A 205 6.57 -7.36 -64.83
C GLN A 205 7.76 -7.22 -65.78
N TRP A 206 8.99 -7.16 -65.26
CA TRP A 206 10.19 -7.10 -66.10
C TRP A 206 10.33 -8.34 -66.98
N ARG A 207 10.15 -9.56 -66.43
CA ARG A 207 10.16 -10.81 -67.21
C ARG A 207 9.11 -10.80 -68.33
N LYS A 208 7.88 -10.39 -68.01
CA LYS A 208 6.78 -10.32 -68.98
C LYS A 208 7.08 -9.33 -70.11
N ARG A 209 7.52 -8.12 -69.77
CA ARG A 209 7.85 -7.07 -70.74
C ARG A 209 9.01 -7.48 -71.64
N LYS A 210 10.07 -8.06 -71.06
CA LYS A 210 11.21 -8.58 -71.84
C LYS A 210 10.80 -9.67 -72.82
N ARG A 211 9.91 -10.59 -72.41
CA ARG A 211 9.36 -11.63 -73.30
C ARG A 211 8.52 -11.02 -74.41
N MET A 212 7.55 -10.15 -74.10
CA MET A 212 6.70 -9.51 -75.10
C MET A 212 7.51 -8.70 -76.12
N PHE A 213 8.50 -7.95 -75.64
CA PHE A 213 9.40 -7.22 -76.53
C PHE A 213 10.16 -8.18 -77.46
N LYS A 214 10.73 -9.26 -76.90
CA LYS A 214 11.45 -10.25 -77.70
C LYS A 214 10.54 -10.91 -78.75
N ASP A 215 9.34 -11.33 -78.38
CA ASP A 215 8.40 -11.97 -79.31
C ASP A 215 8.02 -11.03 -80.47
N LEU A 216 7.79 -9.73 -80.18
CA LEU A 216 7.53 -8.72 -81.20
C LEU A 216 8.76 -8.42 -82.06
N TRP A 217 9.93 -8.33 -81.43
CA TRP A 217 11.19 -8.08 -82.10
C TRP A 217 11.55 -9.21 -83.05
N ASP A 218 11.43 -10.46 -82.60
CA ASP A 218 11.66 -11.65 -83.40
C ASP A 218 10.68 -11.68 -84.60
N ALA A 219 9.39 -11.38 -84.39
CA ALA A 219 8.39 -11.32 -85.47
C ALA A 219 8.66 -10.23 -86.52
N ILE A 220 9.18 -9.06 -86.12
CA ILE A 220 9.54 -7.97 -87.05
C ILE A 220 10.84 -8.32 -87.81
N THR A 221 11.77 -8.98 -87.14
CA THR A 221 13.10 -9.26 -87.70
C THR A 221 13.18 -10.54 -88.52
N GLU A 222 12.22 -11.47 -88.37
CA GLU A 222 12.17 -12.77 -89.08
C GLU A 222 12.15 -12.63 -90.61
N ASN A 223 11.57 -11.55 -91.15
CA ASN A 223 11.50 -11.28 -92.60
C ASN A 223 12.21 -9.98 -93.02
N SER A 224 13.04 -9.39 -92.17
CA SER A 224 13.71 -8.11 -92.46
C SER A 224 15.02 -8.33 -93.24
N PRO A 225 15.26 -7.60 -94.36
CA PRO A 225 16.52 -7.60 -95.07
C PRO A 225 17.60 -6.68 -94.46
N LYS A 226 17.31 -5.96 -93.36
CA LYS A 226 18.25 -5.03 -92.69
C LYS A 226 19.12 -5.75 -91.66
N ASP A 227 20.34 -5.25 -91.45
CA ASP A 227 21.22 -5.70 -90.36
C ASP A 227 20.61 -5.35 -88.98
N LEU A 228 20.41 -6.38 -88.14
CA LEU A 228 19.71 -6.26 -86.84
C LEU A 228 20.35 -5.24 -85.89
N LYS A 229 21.67 -5.07 -85.96
CA LYS A 229 22.41 -4.14 -85.09
C LYS A 229 22.16 -2.68 -85.48
N GLU A 230 22.25 -2.36 -86.77
CA GLU A 230 21.98 -1.03 -87.29
C GLU A 230 20.50 -0.65 -87.10
N PHE A 231 19.59 -1.61 -87.29
CA PHE A 231 18.16 -1.39 -87.08
C PHE A 231 17.80 -1.16 -85.60
N LYS A 232 18.51 -1.82 -84.67
CA LYS A 232 18.37 -1.59 -83.23
C LYS A 232 18.84 -0.19 -82.84
N GLU A 233 19.96 0.26 -83.38
CA GLU A 233 20.52 1.61 -83.15
C GLU A 233 19.64 2.70 -83.78
N GLU A 234 19.10 2.49 -85.00
CA GLU A 234 18.15 3.39 -85.67
C GLU A 234 16.88 3.62 -84.84
N LEU A 235 16.38 2.55 -84.18
CA LEU A 235 15.20 2.61 -83.31
C LEU A 235 15.51 3.06 -81.87
N GLY A 236 16.78 3.25 -81.51
CA GLY A 236 17.20 3.66 -80.17
C GLY A 236 16.84 2.66 -79.07
N ILE A 237 16.86 1.36 -79.37
CA ILE A 237 16.51 0.31 -78.40
C ILE A 237 17.76 -0.12 -77.63
N GLU A 238 17.70 -0.07 -76.31
CA GLU A 238 18.78 -0.51 -75.41
C GLU A 238 18.36 -1.78 -74.67
N TYR A 239 19.25 -2.78 -74.58
CA TYR A 239 19.02 -3.98 -73.76
C TYR A 239 19.45 -3.76 -72.31
N ASP A 240 18.95 -4.62 -71.42
CA ASP A 240 19.33 -4.60 -70.00
C ASP A 240 20.86 -4.64 -69.82
N GLU A 241 21.57 -5.39 -70.67
CA GLU A 241 23.03 -5.53 -70.67
C GLU A 241 23.76 -4.24 -71.08
N ASP A 242 23.17 -3.43 -71.97
CA ASP A 242 23.74 -2.16 -72.44
C ASP A 242 23.72 -1.10 -71.33
N VAL A 243 22.80 -1.22 -70.37
CA VAL A 243 22.66 -0.35 -69.18
C VAL A 243 23.32 -0.97 -67.94
N GLY A 244 23.99 -2.12 -68.08
CA GLY A 244 24.68 -2.81 -66.98
C GLY A 244 23.76 -3.49 -65.97
N VAL A 245 22.51 -3.76 -66.34
CA VAL A 245 21.50 -4.37 -65.47
C VAL A 245 21.26 -5.83 -65.89
N SER A 246 21.35 -6.77 -64.94
CA SER A 246 21.08 -8.19 -65.22
C SER A 246 19.85 -8.69 -64.47
N LEU A 247 18.82 -9.06 -65.23
CA LEU A 247 17.61 -9.68 -64.69
C LEU A 247 17.91 -10.93 -63.85
N GLN A 248 18.93 -11.70 -64.22
CA GLN A 248 19.35 -12.89 -63.46
C GLN A 248 19.92 -12.49 -62.10
N SER A 249 20.76 -11.46 -62.04
CA SER A 249 21.35 -10.99 -60.78
C SER A 249 20.28 -10.52 -59.79
N PHE A 250 19.26 -9.80 -60.25
CA PHE A 250 18.13 -9.41 -59.37
C PHE A 250 17.22 -10.59 -59.02
N SER A 251 17.09 -11.57 -59.92
CA SER A 251 16.39 -12.83 -59.63
C SER A 251 17.14 -13.70 -58.61
N ASP A 252 18.46 -13.60 -58.51
CA ASP A 252 19.27 -14.37 -57.55
C ASP A 252 19.26 -13.75 -56.14
N LEU A 253 19.01 -12.43 -56.04
CA LEU A 253 18.68 -11.75 -54.77
C LEU A 253 17.38 -12.25 -54.17
N GLN A 254 16.51 -12.86 -54.99
CA GLN A 254 15.34 -13.62 -54.56
C GLN A 254 15.79 -14.98 -53.96
N GLN A 255 16.70 -15.00 -52.98
CA GLN A 255 16.97 -16.25 -52.28
C GLN A 255 15.72 -16.70 -51.52
N PRO A 256 15.25 -17.95 -51.73
CA PRO A 256 14.17 -18.50 -50.94
C PRO A 256 14.70 -18.81 -49.55
N ALA A 257 13.90 -18.58 -48.51
CA ALA A 257 14.12 -19.17 -47.18
C ALA A 257 14.15 -20.73 -47.18
N ASN A 258 14.10 -21.38 -48.35
CA ASN A 258 13.93 -22.82 -48.55
C ASN A 258 14.91 -23.41 -49.61
N LYS A 259 16.20 -23.05 -49.61
CA LYS A 259 17.21 -23.93 -50.24
C LYS A 259 17.45 -25.14 -49.33
N ARG A 260 16.56 -26.13 -49.40
CA ARG A 260 16.84 -27.49 -48.92
C ARG A 260 18.11 -27.97 -49.63
N LEU A 261 19.10 -28.42 -48.86
CA LEU A 261 20.25 -29.17 -49.36
C LEU A 261 19.73 -30.29 -50.28
N ARG A 262 20.10 -30.25 -51.56
CA ARG A 262 20.01 -31.45 -52.40
C ARG A 262 21.17 -32.35 -51.98
N SER A 263 20.87 -33.38 -51.20
CA SER A 263 21.77 -34.50 -50.94
C SER A 263 22.15 -35.16 -52.27
N LYS A 264 23.45 -35.34 -52.50
CA LYS A 264 23.99 -36.41 -53.34
C LYS A 264 24.37 -37.57 -52.43
#